data_AF-A0A8T8HTH2-F1
#
_entry.id   AF-A0A8T8HTH2-F1
#
_cell.length_a   1.000
_cell.length_b   1.000
_cell.length_c   1.000
_cell.angle_alpha   90.00
_cell.angle_beta   90.00
_cell.angle_gamma   90.00
#
_symmetry.space_group_name_H-M   'P 1'
#
loop_
_entity.id
_entity.type
_entity.pdbx_description
1 polymer ?
#
loop_
_entity_poly.entity_id
_entity_poly.type
_entity_poly.pdbx_seq_one_letter_code
_entity_poly.pdbx_strand_id
1 'polypeptide(L)' 'SGGRSAVFTAIVFVLTSGCRWRDLPPSFGVSAPTAHRRFTQWTEAALWRRLHQAALDRLGAQGMVDWSRAILD' A
#
# COMPACT_ATOMS: atom_id res chain seq x y z
N SER A 1 -8.37 4.17 -18.95
CA SER A 1 -8.59 3.43 -17.69
C SER A 1 -7.47 3.72 -16.68
N GLY A 2 -7.33 4.95 -16.17
CA GLY A 2 -6.19 5.33 -15.33
C GLY A 2 -6.63 6.18 -14.15
N GLY A 3 -7.09 5.54 -13.08
CA GLY A 3 -7.74 6.27 -11.97
C GLY A 3 -7.79 5.52 -10.64
N ARG A 4 -6.91 4.53 -10.42
CA ARG A 4 -6.72 3.93 -9.08
C ARG A 4 -5.81 4.85 -8.26
N SER A 5 -6.42 5.88 -7.66
CA SER A 5 -5.90 6.87 -6.71
C SER A 5 -4.38 7.13 -6.75
N ALA A 6 -3.95 8.22 -7.40
CA ALA A 6 -2.55 8.65 -7.43
C ALA A 6 -1.91 8.80 -6.03
N VAL A 7 -2.74 9.10 -5.01
CA VAL A 7 -2.33 9.14 -3.60
C VAL A 7 -1.90 7.76 -3.09
N PHE A 8 -2.65 6.71 -3.43
CA PHE A 8 -2.31 5.34 -3.04
C PHE A 8 -0.97 4.93 -3.65
N THR A 9 -0.78 5.17 -4.94
CA THR A 9 0.47 4.85 -5.64
C THR A 9 1.66 5.62 -5.07
N ALA A 10 1.48 6.91 -4.76
CA ALA A 10 2.51 7.73 -4.11
C ALA A 10 2.89 7.19 -2.73
N ILE A 11 1.91 6.78 -1.91
CA ILE A 11 2.16 6.20 -0.59
C ILE A 11 2.91 4.87 -0.73
N VAL A 12 2.48 3.97 -1.62
CA VAL A 12 3.14 2.67 -1.84
C VAL A 12 4.58 2.87 -2.33
N PHE A 13 4.82 3.83 -3.21
CA PHE A 13 6.17 4.16 -3.67
C PHE A 13 7.09 4.56 -2.52
N VAL A 14 6.65 5.47 -1.64
CA VAL A 14 7.44 5.90 -0.47
C VAL A 14 7.71 4.73 0.47
N LEU A 15 6.71 3.89 0.74
CA LEU A 15 6.86 2.73 1.63
C LEU A 15 7.80 1.65 1.07
N THR A 16 7.79 1.43 -0.24
CA THR A 16 8.60 0.39 -0.89
C THR A 16 10.01 0.84 -1.21
N SER A 17 10.19 2.12 -1.57
CA SER A 17 11.52 2.70 -1.84
C SER A 17 12.27 3.14 -0.56
N GLY A 18 11.55 3.38 0.53
CA GLY A 18 12.11 3.93 1.76
C GLY A 18 12.55 5.41 1.65
N CYS A 19 12.20 6.10 0.55
CA CYS A 19 12.53 7.51 0.40
C CYS A 19 11.77 8.37 1.43
N ARG A 20 12.25 9.59 1.67
CA ARG A 20 11.50 10.52 2.52
C ARG A 20 10.30 11.03 1.73
N TRP A 21 9.20 11.35 2.43
CA TRP A 21 8.02 11.95 1.79
C TRP A 21 8.35 13.19 0.93
N ARG A 22 9.32 14.01 1.36
CA ARG A 22 9.77 15.20 0.64
C ARG A 22 10.47 14.91 -0.70
N ASP A 23 10.95 13.68 -0.87
CA ASP A 23 11.62 13.20 -2.08
C ASP A 23 10.63 12.50 -3.05
N LEU A 24 9.32 12.59 -2.78
CA LEU A 24 8.28 12.05 -3.65
C LEU A 24 8.33 12.75 -5.03
N PRO A 25 8.44 12.00 -6.14
CA PRO A 25 8.46 12.58 -7.47
C PRO A 25 7.20 13.40 -7.78
N PRO A 26 7.31 14.58 -8.39
CA PRO A 26 6.15 15.41 -8.75
C PRO A 26 5.28 14.76 -9.84
N SER A 27 5.81 13.78 -10.58
CA SER A 27 5.10 13.02 -11.61
C SER A 27 3.88 12.26 -11.10
N PHE A 28 3.79 12.01 -9.78
CA PHE A 28 2.60 11.41 -9.17
C PHE A 28 1.39 12.36 -9.14
N GLY A 29 1.56 13.66 -9.38
CA GLY A 29 0.46 14.65 -9.32
C GLY A 29 -0.14 14.81 -7.93
N VAL A 30 0.57 14.37 -6.88
CA VAL A 30 0.16 14.44 -5.48
C VAL A 30 1.30 15.07 -4.67
N SER A 31 0.95 16.04 -3.83
CA SER A 31 1.94 16.65 -2.94
C SER A 31 2.28 15.74 -1.76
N ALA A 32 3.56 15.76 -1.36
CA ALA A 32 4.06 15.00 -0.21
C ALA A 32 3.23 15.17 1.07
N PRO A 33 2.78 16.40 1.46
CA PRO A 33 1.93 16.56 2.65
C PRO A 33 0.55 15.89 2.51
N THR A 34 -0.01 15.86 1.30
CA THR A 34 -1.30 15.21 1.04
C THR A 34 -1.17 13.70 1.14
N ALA A 35 -0.11 13.13 0.56
CA ALA A 35 0.20 11.71 0.65
C ALA A 35 0.45 11.29 2.11
N HIS A 36 1.28 12.03 2.83
CA HIS A 36 1.58 11.75 4.24
C HIS A 36 0.33 11.84 5.13
N ARG A 37 -0.49 12.89 4.99
CA ARG A 37 -1.74 13.02 5.75
C ARG A 37 -2.69 11.84 5.52
N ARG A 38 -2.80 11.38 4.27
CA ARG A 38 -3.63 10.23 3.92
C ARG A 38 -3.06 8.92 4.47
N PHE A 39 -1.74 8.75 4.43
CA PHE A 39 -1.06 7.65 5.09
C PHE A 39 -1.37 7.62 6.60
N THR A 40 -1.27 8.76 7.30
CA THR A 40 -1.59 8.87 8.73
C THR A 40 -3.05 8.48 9.00
N GLN A 41 -4.00 9.06 8.27
CA GLN A 41 -5.43 8.75 8.41
C GLN A 41 -5.73 7.26 8.21
N TRP A 42 -5.10 6.62 7.23
CA TRP A 42 -5.29 5.18 6.98
C TRP A 42 -4.64 4.31 8.04
N THR A 43 -3.54 4.78 8.62
CA THR A 43 -2.86 4.10 9.72
C THR A 43 -3.71 4.15 10.99
N GLU A 44 -4.25 5.32 11.33
CA GLU A 44 -5.17 5.52 12.45
C GLU A 44 -6.46 4.70 12.28
N ALA A 45 -6.98 4.62 11.05
CA ALA A 45 -8.15 3.80 10.74
C ALA A 45 -7.87 2.29 10.68
N ALA A 46 -6.63 1.85 10.98
CA ALA A 46 -6.16 0.47 10.83
C ALA A 46 -6.45 -0.14 9.44
N LEU A 47 -6.56 0.72 8.41
CA LEU A 47 -6.97 0.33 7.06
C LEU A 47 -5.89 -0.50 6.37
N TRP A 48 -4.62 -0.32 6.75
CA TRP A 48 -3.49 -1.14 6.25
C TRP A 48 -3.70 -2.63 6.47
N ARG A 49 -4.25 -3.03 7.63
CA ARG A 49 -4.54 -4.45 7.89
C ARG A 49 -5.59 -4.98 6.92
N ARG A 50 -6.65 -4.20 6.65
CA ARG A 50 -7.71 -4.59 5.72
C ARG A 50 -7.22 -4.64 4.27
N LEU A 51 -6.35 -3.70 3.88
CA LEU A 51 -5.72 -3.70 2.55
C LEU A 51 -4.77 -4.88 2.40
N HIS A 52 -3.99 -5.22 3.43
CA HIS A 52 -3.10 -6.38 3.42
C HIS A 52 -3.90 -7.68 3.30
N GLN A 53 -4.98 -7.83 4.07
CA GLN A 53 -5.88 -8.98 3.96
C GLN A 53 -6.53 -9.06 2.57
N ALA A 54 -7.06 -7.95 2.04
CA ALA A 54 -7.64 -7.94 0.69
C ALA A 54 -6.61 -8.24 -0.42
N ALA A 55 -5.35 -7.83 -0.24
CA ALA A 55 -4.26 -8.17 -1.14
C ALA A 55 -3.90 -9.66 -1.06
N LEU A 56 -3.81 -10.21 0.15
CA LEU A 56 -3.60 -11.63 0.38
C LEU A 56 -4.76 -12.48 -0.15
N ASP A 57 -6.00 -12.08 0.07
CA ASP A 57 -7.20 -12.76 -0.46
C ASP A 57 -7.19 -12.78 -1.98
N ARG A 58 -6.78 -11.67 -2.61
CA ARG A 58 -6.68 -11.58 -4.07
C ARG A 58 -5.53 -12.42 -4.63
N LEU A 59 -4.41 -12.54 -3.90
CA LEU A 59 -3.30 -13.43 -4.25
C LEU A 59 -3.66 -14.90 -4.00
N GLY A 60 -4.39 -15.21 -2.93
CA GLY A 60 -4.94 -16.53 -2.63
C GLY A 60 -5.98 -16.98 -3.66
N ALA A 61 -6.83 -16.06 -4.13
CA ALA A 61 -7.82 -16.32 -5.18
C ALA A 61 -7.20 -16.52 -6.59
N GLN A 62 -5.93 -16.12 -6.79
CA GLN A 62 -5.15 -16.44 -7.99
C GLN A 62 -4.36 -17.75 -7.88
N GLY A 63 -4.52 -18.47 -6.76
CA GLY A 63 -4.29 -19.91 -6.70
C GLY A 63 -2.84 -20.35 -6.56
N MET A 64 -2.15 -19.94 -5.48
CA MET A 64 -1.12 -20.74 -4.78
C MET A 64 -0.67 -20.00 -3.52
N VAL A 65 -1.43 -20.07 -2.43
CA VAL A 65 -0.76 -20.08 -1.13
C VAL A 65 -1.38 -21.18 -0.29
N ASP A 66 -0.78 -22.36 -0.38
CA ASP A 66 -1.02 -23.43 0.57
C ASP A 66 -0.35 -23.05 1.89
N TRP A 67 -1.06 -22.26 2.69
CA TRP A 67 -0.63 -21.82 4.02
C TRP A 67 -0.54 -22.96 5.04
N SER A 68 -0.77 -24.22 4.64
CA SER A 68 -0.63 -25.38 5.54
C SER A 68 0.83 -25.76 5.86
N ARG A 69 1.83 -25.17 5.17
CA ARG A 69 3.26 -25.47 5.41
C ARG A 69 4.09 -24.38 6.10
N ALA A 70 3.57 -23.18 6.33
CA ALA A 70 4.36 -22.09 6.91
C ALA A 70 4.26 -21.99 8.45
N ILE A 71 3.48 -22.85 9.11
CA ILE A 71 3.29 -22.84 10.58
C ILE A 71 4.02 -24.01 11.27
N LEU A 72 4.76 -24.84 10.51
CA LEU A 72 5.62 -25.89 11.05
C LEU A 72 6.97 -25.91 10.32
N ASP A 73 7.88 -25.01 10.72
CA ASP A 73 9.31 -25.28 10.97
C ASP A 73 9.88 -24.19 11.90
#